data_AF-A0AAU9XNQ9-F1
#
_entry.id   AF-A0AAU9XNQ9-F1
#
_cell.length_a   1.000
_cell.length_b   1.000
_cell.length_c   1.000
_cell.angle_alpha   90.00
_cell.angle_beta   90.00
_cell.angle_gamma   90.00
#
_symmetry.space_group_name_H-M   'P 1'
#
loop_
_entity.id
_entity.type
_entity.pdbx_description
1 polymer ?
#
loop_
_entity_poly.entity_id
_entity_poly.type
_entity_poly.pdbx_seq_one_letter_code
_entity_poly.pdbx_strand_id
1 'polypeptide(L)'
;MEFKPYCVFVKLPPLKEPRTSRLKVQTKKKKASDKSSIRTFSEEELQEIISNSRMLEETYGRFFYLTVENKDIEEASVSIVDTFENLEQEEQWVPLDWTQQN
;
A
#
# COMPACT_ATOMS: atom_id res chain seq x y z
N MET A 1 19.86 7.51 18.45
CA MET A 1 18.52 6.92 18.27
C MET A 1 18.46 6.38 16.87
N GLU A 2 18.28 5.08 16.72
CA GLU A 2 18.16 4.43 15.43
C GLU A 2 16.72 3.91 15.33
N PHE A 3 15.85 4.56 14.55
CA PHE A 3 14.48 4.11 14.37
C PHE A 3 14.44 3.10 13.23
N LYS A 4 13.86 1.92 13.44
CA LYS A 4 13.58 0.99 12.33
C LYS A 4 12.17 1.28 11.80
N PRO A 5 12.02 1.81 10.57
CA PRO A 5 10.71 2.06 10.02
C PRO A 5 9.97 0.75 9.74
N TYR A 6 8.65 0.77 9.95
CA TYR A 6 7.76 -0.28 9.47
C TYR A 6 7.37 0.05 8.01
N CYS A 7 8.07 -0.57 7.06
CA CYS A 7 7.85 -0.36 5.64
C CYS A 7 6.66 -1.18 5.11
N VAL A 8 5.62 -0.48 4.67
CA VAL A 8 4.47 -1.06 3.96
C VAL A 8 4.66 -0.85 2.46
N PHE A 9 4.57 -1.93 1.69
CA PHE A 9 4.62 -1.88 0.23
C PHE A 9 3.24 -2.05 -0.37
N VAL A 10 2.74 -1.01 -1.03
CA VAL A 10 1.44 -1.05 -1.72
C VAL A 10 1.68 -1.26 -3.20
N LYS A 11 1.27 -2.42 -3.71
CA LYS A 11 1.42 -2.77 -5.12
C LYS A 11 0.09 -2.74 -5.85
N LEU A 12 0.16 -2.39 -7.13
CA LEU A 12 -0.96 -2.60 -8.02
C LEU A 12 -1.11 -4.10 -8.31
N PRO A 13 -2.34 -4.61 -8.45
CA PRO A 13 -2.55 -5.98 -8.89
C PRO A 13 -2.02 -6.19 -10.31
N PRO A 14 -1.86 -7.43 -10.78
CA PRO A 14 -1.50 -7.72 -12.18
C PRO A 14 -2.59 -7.28 -13.17
N LEU A 15 -2.20 -6.93 -14.39
CA LEU A 15 -3.14 -6.51 -15.46
C LEU A 15 -4.04 -7.63 -16.01
N LYS A 16 -3.81 -8.88 -15.59
CA LYS A 16 -4.63 -10.02 -15.97
C LYS A 16 -6.00 -10.04 -15.26
N GLU A 17 -6.15 -9.25 -14.20
CA GLU A 17 -7.44 -9.07 -13.54
C GLU A 17 -8.33 -8.13 -14.37
N PRO A 18 -9.64 -8.41 -14.48
CA PRO A 18 -10.51 -7.73 -15.43
C PRO A 18 -10.50 -6.22 -15.19
N ARG A 19 -10.06 -5.48 -16.23
CA ARG A 19 -10.01 -4.01 -16.41
C ARG A 19 -11.16 -3.25 -15.73
N THR A 20 -12.30 -3.91 -15.59
CA THR A 20 -13.49 -3.43 -14.89
C THR A 20 -13.25 -2.96 -13.45
N SER A 21 -12.34 -3.54 -12.64
CA SER A 21 -12.18 -3.07 -11.25
C SER A 21 -11.52 -1.68 -11.17
N ARG A 22 -10.43 -1.48 -11.92
CA ARG A 22 -9.69 -0.20 -11.95
C ARG A 22 -10.47 0.93 -12.61
N LEU A 23 -11.25 0.63 -13.65
CA LEU A 23 -12.18 1.58 -14.25
C LEU A 23 -13.37 1.84 -13.31
N LYS A 24 -13.88 0.84 -12.58
CA LYS A 24 -14.98 1.04 -11.62
C LYS A 24 -14.57 1.93 -10.46
N VAL A 25 -13.34 1.83 -9.91
CA VAL A 25 -12.84 2.78 -8.90
C VAL A 25 -12.76 4.21 -9.48
N GLN A 26 -12.31 4.36 -10.73
CA GLN A 26 -12.24 5.65 -11.42
C GLN A 26 -13.62 6.23 -11.80
N THR A 27 -14.63 5.39 -12.04
CA THR A 27 -15.97 5.83 -12.49
C THR A 27 -16.98 5.95 -11.33
N LYS A 28 -16.86 5.14 -10.26
CA LYS A 28 -17.78 5.16 -9.11
C LYS A 28 -17.63 6.39 -8.21
N LYS A 29 -16.54 7.16 -8.34
CA LYS A 29 -16.35 8.45 -7.63
C LYS A 29 -16.76 9.68 -8.44
N LYS A 30 -17.43 9.50 -9.59
CA LYS A 30 -18.21 10.58 -10.22
C LYS A 30 -19.61 10.68 -9.57
N LYS A 31 -19.66 10.94 -8.27
CA LYS A 31 -20.81 11.62 -7.66
C LYS A 31 -20.33 13.04 -7.33
N ALA A 32 -21.01 13.99 -7.95
CA ALA A 32 -20.61 15.38 -8.10
C ALA A 32 -20.65 16.20 -6.79
N SER A 33 -19.70 16.00 -5.87
CA SER A 33 -19.57 16.90 -4.71
C SER A 33 -18.15 17.11 -4.20
N ASP A 34 -17.30 16.08 -4.14
CA ASP A 34 -16.05 16.23 -3.38
C ASP A 34 -14.84 16.40 -4.29
N LYS A 35 -14.20 17.56 -4.15
CA LYS A 35 -12.96 17.99 -4.82
C LYS A 35 -11.73 17.16 -4.41
N SER A 36 -11.85 15.84 -4.28
CA SER A 36 -10.68 14.96 -4.22
C SER A 36 -10.25 14.68 -5.66
N SER A 37 -9.18 15.33 -6.10
CA SER A 37 -8.57 15.10 -7.42
C SER A 37 -7.92 13.71 -7.42
N ILE A 38 -8.73 12.67 -7.61
CA ILE A 38 -8.20 11.33 -7.84
C ILE A 38 -7.52 11.36 -9.20
N ARG A 39 -6.18 11.27 -9.19
CA ARG A 39 -5.37 11.19 -10.40
C ARG A 39 -5.86 10.01 -11.24
N THR A 40 -6.19 10.29 -12.50
CA THR A 40 -6.41 9.28 -13.53
C THR A 40 -5.07 8.90 -14.13
N PHE A 41 -4.85 7.60 -14.37
CA PHE A 41 -3.64 7.08 -15.00
C PHE A 41 -3.94 6.55 -16.40
N SER A 42 -3.03 6.75 -17.36
CA SER A 42 -3.06 6.10 -18.66
C SER A 42 -2.71 4.61 -18.54
N GLU A 43 -2.98 3.84 -19.59
CA GLU A 43 -2.60 2.42 -19.62
C GLU A 43 -1.07 2.26 -19.52
N GLU A 44 -0.33 3.10 -20.23
CA GLU A 44 1.14 3.10 -20.24
C GLU A 44 1.70 3.41 -18.84
N GLU A 45 1.13 4.40 -18.14
CA GLU A 45 1.51 4.72 -16.75
C GLU A 45 1.22 3.52 -15.82
N LEU A 46 0.09 2.82 -16.00
CA LEU A 46 -0.24 1.65 -15.18
C LEU A 46 0.74 0.48 -15.42
N GLN A 47 1.12 0.24 -16.68
CA GLN A 47 2.11 -0.78 -17.03
C GLN A 47 3.47 -0.46 -16.40
N GLU A 48 3.89 0.81 -16.47
CA GLU A 48 5.13 1.28 -15.85
C GLU A 48 5.11 1.09 -14.33
N ILE A 49 4.02 1.48 -13.66
CA ILE A 49 3.87 1.31 -12.21
C ILE A 49 3.97 -0.18 -11.83
N ILE A 50 3.34 -1.07 -12.61
CA ILE A 50 3.39 -2.52 -12.33
C ILE A 50 4.80 -3.09 -12.56
N SER A 51 5.48 -2.66 -13.62
CA SER A 51 6.87 -3.06 -13.89
C SER A 51 7.81 -2.60 -12.78
N ASN A 52 7.69 -1.34 -12.37
CA ASN A 52 8.50 -0.77 -11.29
C ASN A 52 8.20 -1.43 -9.95
N SER A 53 6.93 -1.71 -9.67
CA SER A 53 6.50 -2.43 -8.47
C SER A 53 7.13 -3.83 -8.40
N ARG A 54 7.16 -4.56 -9.52
CA ARG A 54 7.83 -5.86 -9.58
C ARG A 54 9.32 -5.77 -9.29
N MET A 55 10.01 -4.80 -9.91
CA MET A 55 11.44 -4.58 -9.67
C MET A 55 11.73 -4.24 -8.20
N LEU A 56 10.90 -3.40 -7.59
CA LEU A 56 11.02 -3.05 -6.17
C LEU A 56 10.83 -4.27 -5.27
N GLU A 57 9.85 -5.12 -5.57
CA GLU A 57 9.60 -6.35 -4.81
C GLU A 57 10.77 -7.34 -4.95
N GLU A 58 11.30 -7.55 -6.15
CA GLU A 58 12.44 -8.44 -6.39
C GLU A 58 13.73 -7.93 -5.71
N THR A 59 13.95 -6.62 -5.70
CA THR A 59 15.18 -6.03 -5.17
C THR A 59 15.12 -5.84 -3.64
N TYR A 60 14.01 -5.28 -3.17
CA TYR A 60 13.84 -4.76 -1.81
C TYR A 60 12.77 -5.48 -0.99
N GLY A 61 12.13 -6.52 -1.51
CA GLY A 61 11.02 -7.22 -0.85
C GLY A 61 11.29 -7.64 0.60
N ARG A 62 12.55 -7.99 0.90
CA ARG A 62 13.00 -8.35 2.27
C ARG A 62 12.85 -7.23 3.32
N PHE A 63 12.70 -5.99 2.88
CA PHE A 63 12.54 -4.83 3.75
C PHE A 63 11.08 -4.46 4.00
N PHE A 64 10.14 -5.09 3.30
CA PHE A 64 8.71 -4.83 3.45
C PHE A 64 8.16 -5.76 4.53
N TYR A 65 7.56 -5.16 5.55
CA TYR A 65 6.92 -5.90 6.64
C TYR A 65 5.51 -6.32 6.26
N LEU A 66 4.86 -5.52 5.41
CA LEU A 66 3.53 -5.77 4.89
C LEU A 66 3.51 -5.44 3.39
N THR A 67 2.91 -6.31 2.60
CA THR A 67 2.60 -6.04 1.19
C THR A 67 1.09 -6.06 0.98
N VAL A 68 0.54 -4.99 0.41
CA VAL A 68 -0.90 -4.80 0.17
C VAL A 68 -1.17 -4.66 -1.32
N GLU A 69 -2.13 -5.43 -1.84
CA GLU A 69 -2.61 -5.28 -3.22
C GLU A 69 -3.74 -4.25 -3.31
N ASN A 70 -3.49 -3.13 -3.99
CA ASN A 70 -4.47 -2.06 -4.16
C ASN A 70 -5.48 -2.37 -5.28
N LYS A 71 -6.38 -3.33 -5.03
CA LYS A 71 -7.52 -3.69 -5.89
C LYS A 71 -8.72 -2.78 -5.68
N ASP A 72 -9.00 -2.51 -4.41
CA ASP A 72 -10.04 -1.62 -3.92
C ASP A 72 -9.43 -0.74 -2.82
N ILE A 73 -9.69 0.58 -2.88
CA ILE A 73 -9.09 1.55 -1.96
C ILE A 73 -9.62 1.41 -0.54
N GLU A 74 -10.89 1.01 -0.39
CA GLU A 74 -11.53 0.83 0.92
C GLU A 74 -10.96 -0.43 1.58
N GLU A 75 -10.87 -1.53 0.83
CA GLU A 75 -10.29 -2.79 1.32
C GLU A 75 -8.80 -2.64 1.68
N ALA A 76 -8.01 -1.99 0.80
CA ALA A 76 -6.60 -1.75 1.08
C ALA A 76 -6.41 -0.82 2.29
N SER A 77 -7.27 0.19 2.45
CA SER A 77 -7.22 1.09 3.61
C SER A 77 -7.54 0.35 4.91
N VAL A 78 -8.60 -0.47 4.93
CA VAL A 78 -8.98 -1.28 6.09
C VAL A 78 -7.87 -2.26 6.44
N SER A 79 -7.34 -2.99 5.45
CA SER A 79 -6.25 -3.95 5.68
C SER A 79 -5.01 -3.30 6.31
N ILE A 80 -4.65 -2.09 5.90
CA ILE A 80 -3.52 -1.36 6.49
C ILE A 80 -3.84 -0.99 7.94
N VAL A 81 -4.99 -0.37 8.19
CA VAL A 81 -5.41 0.06 9.54
C VAL A 81 -5.45 -1.12 10.50
N ASP A 82 -6.12 -2.21 10.12
CA ASP A 82 -6.21 -3.43 10.94
C ASP A 82 -4.82 -4.00 11.24
N THR A 83 -3.89 -3.95 10.27
CA THR A 83 -2.53 -4.44 10.50
C THR A 83 -1.79 -3.58 11.54
N PHE A 84 -1.93 -2.25 11.47
CA PHE A 84 -1.31 -1.36 12.44
C PHE A 84 -1.93 -1.50 13.84
N GLU A 85 -3.24 -1.62 13.95
CA GLU A 85 -3.92 -1.84 15.23
C GLU A 85 -3.46 -3.15 15.90
N ASN A 86 -3.29 -4.22 15.12
CA ASN A 86 -2.74 -5.48 15.62
C ASN A 86 -1.26 -5.35 15.99
N LEU A 87 -0.47 -4.61 15.20
CA LEU A 87 0.94 -4.39 15.46
C LEU A 87 1.18 -3.68 16.80
N GLU A 88 0.30 -2.76 17.19
CA GLU A 88 0.36 -2.08 18.49
C GLU A 88 0.10 -3.03 19.68
N GLN A 89 -0.57 -4.17 19.45
CA GLN A 89 -0.90 -5.16 20.48
C GLN A 89 0.12 -6.31 20.56
N GLU A 90 0.97 -6.49 19.54
CA GLU A 90 1.99 -7.54 19.51
C GLU A 90 3.25 -7.12 20.28
N GLU A 91 3.78 -8.02 21.13
CA GLU A 91 5.09 -7.81 21.78
C GLU A 91 6.20 -7.80 20.72
N GLN A 92 6.81 -6.64 20.49
CA GLN A 92 7.92 -6.49 19.55
C GLN A 92 9.29 -6.51 20.23
N TRP A 93 10.22 -7.26 19.65
CA TRP A 93 11.63 -7.22 20.05
C TRP A 93 12.28 -5.92 19.58
N VAL A 94 12.41 -4.97 20.51
CA VAL A 94 13.15 -3.73 20.29
C VAL A 94 14.54 -3.82 20.93
N PRO A 95 15.60 -3.25 20.32
CA PRO A 95 16.87 -3.05 21.00
C PRO A 95 16.67 -2.31 22.33
N LEU A 96 17.42 -2.70 23.36
CA LEU A 96 17.36 -2.06 24.69
C LEU A 96 17.55 -0.54 24.59
N ASP A 97 18.39 -0.08 23.67
CA ASP A 97 18.68 1.33 23.44
C ASP A 97 17.47 2.13 22.91
N TRP A 98 16.41 1.49 22.43
CA TRP A 98 15.15 2.16 22.06
C TRP A 98 14.23 2.39 23.25
N THR A 99 14.39 1.59 24.32
CA THR A 99 13.59 1.69 25.55
C THR A 99 14.26 2.57 26.62
N GLN A 100 15.54 2.92 26.44
CA GLN A 100 16.33 3.74 27.37
C GLN A 100 15.99 5.23 27.35
N GLN A 101 14.76 5.59 27.00
CA GLN A 101 14.29 6.97 27.08
C GLN A 101 13.03 7.05 27.93
N ASN A 102 13.21 6.81 29.22
CA ASN A 102 12.40 7.32 30.32
C ASN A 102 13.33 7.71 31.47
#